data_AF-A0A1M5I178-F1
#
_entry.id   AF-A0A1M5I178-F1
#
_cell.length_a   1.000
_cell.length_b   1.000
_cell.length_c   1.000
_cell.angle_alpha   90.00
_cell.angle_beta   90.00
_cell.angle_gamma   90.00
#
_symmetry.space_group_name_H-M   'P 1'
#
loop_
_entity.id
_entity.type
_entity.pdbx_description
1 polymer ?
#
loop_
_entity_poly.entity_id
_entity_poly.type
_entity_poly.pdbx_seq_one_letter_code
_entity_poly.pdbx_strand_id
1 'polypeptide(L)' 'MSKNICAHLCKSCYAQHVCAVHAITELNGTMVLDTEKCIGCGSCNRACVAFGFKVLQNKAPASFIKAA' A
#
# COMPACT_ATOMS: atom_id res chain seq x y z
N MET A 1 3.02 -19.46 -2.70
CA MET A 1 1.59 -19.17 -3.08
C MET A 1 1.35 -17.66 -3.03
N SER A 2 0.88 -17.07 -4.11
CA SER A 2 0.88 -15.60 -4.28
C SER A 2 -0.51 -15.02 -4.03
N LYS A 3 -0.69 -14.19 -2.99
CA LYS A 3 -1.98 -13.55 -2.65
C LYS A 3 -2.06 -12.12 -3.18
N ASN A 4 -3.19 -11.75 -3.76
CA ASN A 4 -3.47 -10.36 -4.12
C ASN A 4 -3.59 -9.50 -2.85
N ILE A 5 -2.84 -8.39 -2.78
CA ILE A 5 -2.86 -7.51 -1.60
C ILE A 5 -3.54 -6.16 -1.84
N CYS A 6 -3.80 -5.81 -3.10
CA CYS A 6 -4.40 -4.54 -3.46
C CYS A 6 -5.67 -4.77 -4.28
N ALA A 7 -6.82 -4.51 -3.68
CA ALA A 7 -8.12 -4.59 -4.35
C ALA A 7 -8.37 -3.42 -5.33
N HIS A 8 -7.62 -2.32 -5.20
CA HIS A 8 -7.84 -1.09 -5.97
C HIS A 8 -6.85 -0.88 -7.11
N LEU A 9 -5.96 -1.86 -7.36
CA LEU A 9 -5.00 -1.82 -8.48
C LEU A 9 -4.19 -0.51 -8.55
N CYS A 10 -3.66 -0.05 -7.42
CA CYS A 10 -2.97 1.24 -7.34
C CYS A 10 -1.68 1.24 -8.17
N LYS A 11 -1.60 2.10 -9.21
CA LYS A 11 -0.35 2.45 -9.90
C LYS A 11 0.57 3.14 -8.88
N SER A 12 1.70 2.53 -8.52
CA SER A 12 2.62 2.92 -7.41
C SER A 12 2.14 2.53 -6.00
N CYS A 13 2.12 1.24 -5.71
CA CYS A 13 1.71 0.74 -4.40
C CYS A 13 2.78 0.97 -3.32
N TYR A 14 2.50 1.83 -2.34
CA TYR A 14 3.35 2.06 -1.16
C TYR A 14 3.73 0.76 -0.43
N ALA A 15 2.89 -0.27 -0.52
CA ALA A 15 3.15 -1.57 0.08
C ALA A 15 4.44 -2.23 -0.45
N GLN A 16 4.79 -2.01 -1.73
CA GLN A 16 6.02 -2.52 -2.32
C GLN A 16 7.25 -1.86 -1.69
N HIS A 17 7.24 -0.53 -1.59
CA HIS A 17 8.38 0.25 -1.08
C HIS A 17 8.65 0.08 0.41
N VAL A 18 7.62 -0.21 1.22
CA VAL A 18 7.77 -0.41 2.67
C VAL A 18 8.18 -1.84 3.05
N CYS A 19 8.17 -2.78 2.09
CA CYS A 19 8.44 -4.18 2.38
C CYS A 19 9.94 -4.41 2.59
N ALA A 20 10.37 -4.55 3.84
CA ALA A 20 11.78 -4.79 4.18
C ALA A 20 12.40 -6.02 3.49
N VAL A 21 11.58 -7.06 3.23
CA VAL A 21 12.00 -8.31 2.59
C VAL A 21 11.67 -8.39 1.10
N HIS A 22 11.12 -7.32 0.52
CA HIS A 22 10.73 -7.24 -0.90
C HIS A 22 9.85 -8.42 -1.36
N ALA A 23 8.95 -8.88 -0.50
CA ALA A 23 8.01 -9.98 -0.78
C ALA A 23 6.82 -9.57 -1.66
N ILE A 24 6.73 -8.30 -2.09
CA ILE A 24 5.61 -7.75 -2.84
C ILE A 24 6.07 -7.41 -4.26
N THR A 25 5.42 -7.99 -5.25
CA THR A 25 5.72 -7.79 -6.67
C THR A 25 4.46 -7.42 -7.44
N GLU A 26 4.65 -6.72 -8.57
CA GLU A 26 3.55 -6.43 -9.49
C GLU A 26 3.46 -7.56 -10.52
N LEU A 27 2.27 -8.13 -10.68
CA LEU A 27 1.96 -9.16 -11.66
C LEU A 27 0.67 -8.78 -12.39
N ASN A 28 0.78 -8.52 -13.70
CA ASN A 28 -0.37 -8.15 -14.56
C ASN A 28 -1.17 -6.96 -14.01
N GLY A 29 -0.46 -5.93 -13.53
CA GLY A 29 -1.05 -4.75 -12.90
C GLY A 29 -1.55 -4.96 -11.47
N THR A 30 -1.58 -6.20 -10.97
CA THR A 30 -2.00 -6.52 -9.60
C THR A 30 -0.80 -6.64 -8.69
N MET A 31 -0.89 -6.05 -7.49
CA MET A 31 0.12 -6.24 -6.46
C MET A 31 -0.10 -7.56 -5.74
N VAL A 32 0.93 -8.40 -5.76
CA VAL A 32 0.90 -9.76 -5.25
C VAL A 32 1.95 -9.92 -4.15
N LEU A 33 1.57 -10.57 -3.06
CA LEU A 33 2.44 -10.91 -1.94
C LEU A 33 2.84 -12.38 -2.03
N ASP A 34 4.14 -12.61 -2.00
CA ASP A 34 4.75 -13.91 -1.79
C ASP A 34 4.70 -14.26 -0.30
N THR A 35 3.83 -15.20 0.06
CA THR A 35 3.66 -15.61 1.47
C THR A 35 4.85 -16.39 2.02
N GLU A 36 5.70 -16.94 1.15
CA GLU A 36 6.87 -17.74 1.57
C GLU A 36 8.02 -16.82 1.99
N LYS A 37 8.12 -15.63 1.38
CA LYS A 37 9.06 -14.58 1.78
C LYS A 37 8.51 -13.65 2.86
N CYS A 38 7.18 -13.57 2.99
CA CYS A 38 6.53 -12.67 3.93
C CYS A 38 6.75 -13.11 5.39
N ILE A 39 7.38 -12.23 6.19
CA ILE A 39 7.59 -12.44 7.64
C ILE A 39 6.39 -12.01 8.51
N GLY A 40 5.27 -11.58 7.91
CA GLY A 40 4.07 -11.21 8.66
C GLY A 40 4.15 -9.89 9.44
N CYS A 41 5.12 -9.00 9.13
CA CYS A 41 5.32 -7.77 9.90
C CYS A 41 4.15 -6.75 9.84
N GLY A 42 3.28 -6.86 8.83
CA GLY A 42 2.10 -5.99 8.68
C GLY A 42 2.37 -4.55 8.24
N SER A 43 3.61 -4.19 7.90
CA SER A 43 3.98 -2.82 7.48
C SER A 43 3.28 -2.39 6.19
N CYS A 44 3.07 -3.30 5.24
CA CYS A 44 2.32 -3.04 4.02
C CYS A 44 0.87 -2.59 4.28
N ASN A 45 0.19 -3.22 5.24
CA ASN A 45 -1.17 -2.84 5.65
C ASN A 45 -1.18 -1.44 6.28
N ARG A 46 -0.27 -1.18 7.23
CA ARG A 46 -0.15 0.15 7.86
C ARG A 46 0.13 1.25 6.85
N ALA A 47 1.05 1.04 5.91
CA ALA A 47 1.34 1.99 4.85
C ALA A 47 0.13 2.23 3.94
N CYS A 48 -0.61 1.18 3.59
CA CYS A 48 -1.84 1.30 2.80
C CYS A 48 -2.92 2.11 3.53
N VAL A 49 -3.07 1.94 4.84
CA VAL A 49 -4.03 2.72 5.66
C VAL A 49 -3.55 4.14 5.94
N ALA A 50 -2.25 4.42 5.90
CA ALA A 50 -1.72 5.77 6.09
C ALA A 50 -1.72 6.59 4.79
N PHE A 51 -1.39 5.97 3.66
CA PHE A 51 -1.11 6.65 2.39
C PHE A 51 -1.96 6.17 1.21
N GLY A 52 -2.77 5.13 1.39
CA GLY A 52 -3.58 4.56 0.32
C GLY A 52 -4.72 5.48 -0.10
N PHE A 53 -5.09 5.37 -1.39
CA PHE A 53 -6.06 6.23 -2.07
C PHE A 53 -7.41 6.38 -1.36
N LYS A 54 -7.83 5.39 -0.57
CA LYS A 54 -9.11 5.41 0.18
C LYS A 54 -9.07 6.30 1.42
N VAL A 55 -7.89 6.66 1.92
CA VAL A 55 -7.70 7.53 3.08
C VAL A 55 -7.93 8.99 2.71
N LEU A 56 -7.76 9.34 1.42
CA LEU A 56 -8.06 10.69 0.90
C LEU A 56 -9.56 10.93 0.70
N GLN A 57 -10.37 9.90 0.46
CA GLN A 57 -11.82 10.06 0.26
C GLN A 57 -12.58 10.35 1.56
N ASN A 58 -12.00 10.07 2.73
CA ASN A 58 -12.59 10.41 4.04
C ASN A 58 -11.74 11.43 4.84
N LYS A 59 -10.73 12.05 4.21
CA LYS A 59 -9.92 13.10 4.83
C LYS A 59 -9.50 14.19 3.84
N ALA A 60 -10.48 14.87 3.28
CA ALA A 60 -10.38 16.31 3.06
C ALA A 60 -11.62 16.94 3.71
N PRO A 61 -11.54 18.05 4.48
CA PRO A 61 -10.51 19.11 4.43
C PRO A 61 -10.14 19.73 5.82
N ALA A 62 -8.90 19.60 6.30
CA ALA A 62 -8.37 20.48 7.37
C ALA A 62 -6.88 20.20 7.66
N SER A 63 -5.97 20.94 7.03
CA SER A 63 -4.67 21.36 7.62
C SER A 63 -3.71 22.06 6.64
N PHE A 64 -4.06 22.23 5.36
CA PHE A 64 -3.37 23.19 4.48
C PHE A 64 -4.09 24.54 4.45
N ILE A 65 -4.49 25.07 5.61
CA ILE A 65 -4.46 26.53 5.77
C ILE A 65 -3.00 26.87 6.04
N LYS A 66 -2.26 27.11 4.97
CA LYS A 66 -1.34 28.24 4.99
C LYS A 66 -1.50 28.95 3.66
N ALA A 67 -2.57 29.75 3.60
CA ALA A 67 -2.56 30.93 2.79
C ALA A 67 -1.29 31.73 3.15
N ALA A 68 -0.42 31.87 2.17
CA ALA A 68 0.56 32.93 2.05
C ALA A 68 0.62 33.27 0.57
#